data_AF-A0A1M6P043-F1
#
_entry.id   AF-A0A1M6P043-F1
#
_cell.length_a   1.000
_cell.length_b   1.000
_cell.length_c   1.000
_cell.angle_alpha   90.00
_cell.angle_beta   90.00
_cell.angle_gamma   90.00
#
_symmetry.space_group_name_H-M   'P 1'
#
loop_
_entity.id
_entity.type
_entity.pdbx_description
1 polymer ?
#
loop_
_entity_poly.entity_id
_entity_poly.type
_entity_poly.pdbx_seq_one_letter_code
_entity_poly.pdbx_strand_id
1 'polypeptide(L)'
;MRKLLPSIVLAILTASAMMLGPVEAEAHPHVWVLYALNLQMNRGSVTAIDVEWMFTNGFQALLPIDLSRYPKNGVLSAKDIESLRASAFQSLKNVGYFTHAYVQGRRLRLASRNASALRCATASSCIRSG
;
A
#
# COMPACT_ATOMS: atom_id res chain seq x y z
N MET A 1 -59.47 -23.49 -3.21
CA MET A 1 -58.44 -23.63 -2.15
C MET A 1 -57.08 -24.16 -2.66
N ARG A 2 -57.01 -25.10 -3.63
CA ARG A 2 -55.73 -25.66 -4.16
C ARG A 2 -54.74 -24.67 -4.79
N LYS A 3 -55.20 -23.51 -5.29
CA LYS A 3 -54.33 -22.46 -5.87
C LYS A 3 -53.76 -21.47 -4.84
N LEU A 4 -54.25 -21.50 -3.59
CA LEU A 4 -53.80 -20.57 -2.54
C LEU A 4 -52.49 -21.03 -1.88
N LEU A 5 -52.27 -22.34 -1.76
CA LEU A 5 -51.02 -22.90 -1.24
C LEU A 5 -49.76 -22.46 -2.03
N PRO A 6 -49.70 -22.59 -3.38
CA PRO A 6 -48.50 -22.19 -4.12
C PRO A 6 -48.23 -20.68 -4.06
N SER A 7 -49.27 -19.83 -4.01
CA SER A 7 -49.10 -18.38 -3.84
C SER A 7 -48.54 -18.00 -2.48
N ILE A 8 -48.96 -18.68 -1.41
CA ILE A 8 -48.42 -18.44 -0.06
C ILE A 8 -46.96 -18.88 0.02
N VAL A 9 -46.63 -20.05 -0.54
CA VAL A 9 -45.24 -20.54 -0.56
C VAL A 9 -44.34 -19.58 -1.36
N LEU A 10 -44.81 -19.09 -2.50
CA LEU A 10 -44.07 -18.12 -3.30
C LEU A 10 -43.88 -16.79 -2.56
N ALA A 11 -44.91 -16.30 -1.86
CA ALA A 11 -44.83 -15.08 -1.06
C ALA A 11 -43.86 -15.21 0.13
N ILE A 12 -43.81 -16.37 0.78
CA ILE A 12 -42.87 -16.66 1.87
C ILE A 12 -41.44 -16.73 1.32
N LEU A 13 -41.23 -17.38 0.16
CA LEU A 13 -39.92 -17.47 -0.47
C LEU A 13 -39.39 -16.10 -0.90
N THR A 14 -40.24 -15.25 -1.49
CA THR A 14 -39.83 -13.90 -1.87
C THR A 14 -39.55 -13.03 -0.65
N ALA A 15 -40.39 -13.09 0.39
CA ALA A 15 -40.14 -12.39 1.64
C ALA A 15 -38.84 -12.84 2.32
N SER A 16 -38.56 -14.15 2.35
CA SER A 16 -37.32 -14.69 2.89
C SER A 16 -36.10 -14.25 2.08
N ALA A 17 -36.18 -14.25 0.75
CA ALA A 17 -35.10 -13.79 -0.11
C ALA A 17 -34.78 -12.29 0.09
N MET A 18 -35.80 -11.45 0.34
CA MET A 18 -35.58 -10.04 0.65
C MET A 18 -34.88 -9.79 2.00
N MET A 19 -34.91 -10.75 2.92
CA MET A 19 -34.15 -10.66 4.18
C MET A 19 -32.66 -11.02 4.01
N LEU A 20 -32.27 -11.69 2.93
CA LEU A 20 -30.87 -11.92 2.57
C LEU A 20 -30.31 -10.72 1.77
N GLY A 21 -30.42 -9.52 2.34
CA GLY A 21 -29.87 -8.31 1.75
C GLY A 21 -28.36 -8.45 1.43
N PRO A 22 -27.82 -7.61 0.53
CA PRO A 22 -26.41 -7.68 0.18
C PRO A 22 -25.57 -7.52 1.45
N VAL A 23 -24.78 -8.53 1.77
CA VAL A 23 -23.73 -8.41 2.78
C VAL A 23 -22.72 -7.43 2.21
N GLU A 24 -22.43 -6.36 2.95
CA GLU A 24 -21.32 -5.47 2.61
C GLU A 24 -20.06 -6.32 2.60
N ALA A 25 -19.56 -6.62 1.40
CA ALA A 25 -18.21 -7.13 1.26
C ALA A 25 -17.29 -6.02 1.74
N GLU A 26 -16.76 -6.15 2.95
CA GLU A 26 -15.74 -5.27 3.49
C GLU A 26 -14.54 -5.34 2.56
N ALA A 27 -14.54 -4.45 1.57
CA ALA A 27 -13.45 -4.35 0.63
C ALA A 27 -12.23 -3.98 1.45
N HIS A 28 -11.19 -4.85 1.41
CA HIS A 28 -9.96 -4.69 2.20
C HIS A 28 -9.51 -3.23 2.25
N PRO A 29 -8.96 -2.74 3.38
CA PRO A 29 -8.65 -1.32 3.52
C PRO A 29 -7.76 -0.83 2.38
N HIS A 30 -8.33 0.00 1.51
CA HIS A 30 -7.60 0.55 0.38
C HIS A 30 -6.62 1.59 0.91
N VAL A 31 -5.33 1.38 0.66
CA VAL A 31 -4.25 2.27 1.12
C VAL A 31 -3.88 3.19 -0.03
N TRP A 32 -3.76 4.49 0.26
CA TRP A 32 -3.28 5.45 -0.72
C TRP A 32 -1.80 5.74 -0.52
N VAL A 33 -1.12 6.08 -1.62
CA VAL A 33 0.30 6.45 -1.63
C VAL A 33 0.46 7.82 -2.26
N LEU A 34 1.04 8.76 -1.52
CA LEU A 34 1.66 9.94 -2.09
C LEU A 34 3.12 9.62 -2.40
N TYR A 35 3.59 10.04 -3.56
CA TYR A 35 4.96 9.76 -3.99
C TYR A 35 5.65 10.99 -4.55
N ALA A 36 6.97 11.02 -4.37
CA ALA A 36 7.85 12.01 -4.98
C ALA A 36 9.03 11.30 -5.66
N LEU A 37 9.45 11.83 -6.81
CA LEU A 37 10.58 11.31 -7.59
C LEU A 37 11.62 12.41 -7.74
N ASN A 38 12.87 12.14 -7.35
CA ASN A 38 14.01 13.00 -7.64
C ASN A 38 14.94 12.31 -8.64
N LEU A 39 15.15 12.93 -9.79
CA LEU A 39 16.00 12.40 -10.85
C LEU A 39 17.43 12.90 -10.65
N GLN A 40 18.37 11.99 -10.48
CA GLN A 40 19.78 12.32 -10.48
C GLN A 40 20.31 12.34 -11.91
N MET A 41 20.83 13.49 -12.34
CA MET A 41 21.31 13.72 -13.69
C MET A 41 22.84 13.83 -13.70
N ASN A 42 23.48 13.19 -14.67
CA ASN A 42 24.90 13.36 -14.95
C ASN A 42 25.10 13.47 -16.46
N ARG A 43 25.71 14.57 -16.92
CA ARG A 43 26.03 14.82 -18.35
C ARG A 43 24.84 14.55 -19.29
N GLY A 44 23.66 15.05 -18.92
CA GLY A 44 22.45 14.92 -19.73
C GLY A 44 21.76 13.55 -19.65
N SER A 45 22.26 12.62 -18.84
CA SER A 45 21.65 11.30 -18.64
C SER A 45 21.14 11.15 -17.21
N VAL A 46 19.98 10.49 -17.04
CA VAL A 46 19.48 10.08 -15.72
C VAL A 46 20.31 8.90 -15.23
N THR A 47 20.98 9.02 -14.09
CA THR A 47 21.81 7.95 -13.50
C THR A 47 21.15 7.25 -12.33
N ALA A 48 20.23 7.93 -11.63
CA ALA A 48 19.47 7.35 -10.53
C ALA A 48 18.12 8.06 -10.36
N ILE A 49 17.21 7.39 -9.65
CA ILE A 49 15.91 7.92 -9.26
C ILE A 49 15.76 7.66 -7.77
N ASP A 50 15.65 8.72 -6.99
CA ASP A 50 15.27 8.62 -5.58
C ASP A 50 13.74 8.67 -5.51
N VAL A 51 13.15 7.68 -4.85
CA VAL A 51 11.70 7.52 -4.74
C VAL A 51 11.31 7.61 -3.29
N GLU A 52 10.41 8.53 -2.97
CA GLU A 52 9.81 8.66 -1.66
C GLU A 52 8.34 8.25 -1.73
N TRP A 53 7.89 7.45 -0.76
CA TRP A 53 6.50 7.04 -0.61
C TRP A 53 5.99 7.37 0.78
N MET A 54 4.82 7.99 0.83
CA MET A 54 4.08 8.22 2.05
C MET A 54 2.71 7.55 1.92
N PHE A 55 2.48 6.56 2.78
CA PHE A 55 1.24 5.79 2.82
C PHE A 55 0.22 6.45 3.75
N THR A 56 -1.07 6.21 3.51
CA THR A 56 -2.13 6.67 4.42
C THR A 56 -1.95 6.15 5.84
N ASN A 57 -2.41 6.96 6.80
CA ASN A 57 -2.36 6.59 8.21
C ASN A 57 -3.07 5.25 8.44
N GLY A 58 -2.40 4.32 9.15
CA GLY A 58 -2.93 2.99 9.42
C GLY A 58 -2.38 1.89 8.51
N PHE A 59 -1.67 2.21 7.43
CA PHE A 59 -0.98 1.21 6.61
C PHE A 59 -0.08 0.28 7.45
N GLN A 60 0.57 0.84 8.49
CA GLN A 60 1.41 0.08 9.40
C GLN A 60 0.67 -1.10 10.07
N ALA A 61 -0.64 -0.98 10.34
CA ALA A 61 -1.43 -2.05 10.96
C ALA A 61 -1.69 -3.23 10.01
N LEU A 62 -1.52 -3.02 8.70
CA LEU A 62 -1.65 -4.05 7.66
C LEU A 62 -0.32 -4.78 7.40
N LEU A 63 0.79 -4.26 7.93
CA LEU A 63 2.07 -4.92 7.80
C LEU A 63 2.11 -6.15 8.73
N PRO A 64 2.60 -7.31 8.25
CA PRO A 64 2.73 -8.52 9.07
C PRO A 64 3.93 -8.42 10.02
N ILE A 65 3.96 -7.37 10.86
CA ILE A 65 5.05 -7.07 11.79
C ILE A 65 4.50 -6.66 13.15
N ASP A 66 5.25 -6.99 14.19
CA ASP A 66 4.98 -6.54 15.54
C ASP A 66 5.44 -5.08 15.70
N LEU A 67 4.48 -4.15 15.57
CA LEU A 67 4.75 -2.72 15.71
C LEU A 67 5.15 -2.32 17.14
N SER A 68 4.86 -3.14 18.15
CA SER A 68 5.16 -2.81 19.57
C SER A 68 6.66 -2.74 19.88
N ARG A 69 7.49 -3.33 19.00
CA ARG A 69 8.95 -3.33 19.11
C ARG A 69 9.59 -2.03 18.64
N TYR A 70 8.84 -1.19 17.93
CA TYR A 70 9.35 0.08 17.41
C TYR A 70 9.12 1.22 18.40
N PRO A 71 10.01 2.22 18.44
CA PRO A 71 9.93 3.30 19.40
C PRO A 71 8.70 4.17 19.16
N LYS A 72 7.99 4.51 20.24
CA LYS A 72 6.74 5.28 20.21
C LYS A 72 6.89 6.72 19.73
N ASN A 73 8.11 7.26 19.74
CA ASN A 73 8.42 8.58 19.20
C ASN A 73 8.54 8.59 17.66
N GLY A 74 8.44 7.42 17.01
CA GLY A 74 8.49 7.28 15.55
C GLY A 74 9.89 7.37 14.94
N VAL A 75 10.96 7.54 15.73
CA VAL A 75 12.33 7.63 15.23
C VAL A 75 12.93 6.24 15.10
N LEU A 76 12.97 5.71 13.89
CA LEU A 76 13.46 4.36 13.60
C LEU A 76 15.00 4.33 13.52
N SER A 77 15.62 3.33 14.14
CA SER A 77 17.04 3.05 13.91
C SER A 77 17.28 2.44 12.53
N ALA A 78 18.53 2.42 12.07
CA ALA A 78 18.88 1.76 10.81
C ALA A 78 18.46 0.27 10.78
N LYS A 79 18.53 -0.41 11.94
CA LYS A 79 18.09 -1.80 12.09
C LYS A 79 16.58 -1.94 11.97
N ASP A 80 15.84 -1.01 12.55
CA ASP A 80 14.37 -0.98 12.48
C ASP A 80 13.89 -0.76 11.05
N ILE A 81 14.54 0.19 10.33
CA ILE A 81 14.26 0.46 8.92
C ILE A 81 14.50 -0.79 8.08
N GLU A 82 15.60 -1.50 8.30
CA GLU A 82 15.92 -2.71 7.55
C GLU A 82 14.93 -3.85 7.83
N SER A 83 14.50 -4.01 9.10
CA SER A 83 13.47 -4.97 9.48
C SER A 83 12.13 -4.68 8.80
N LEU A 84 11.69 -3.41 8.83
CA LEU A 84 10.49 -2.95 8.12
C LEU A 84 10.60 -3.21 6.61
N ARG A 85 11.76 -2.91 6.03
CA ARG A 85 12.03 -3.12 4.60
C ARG A 85 11.91 -4.60 4.22
N ALA A 86 12.47 -5.49 5.02
CA ALA A 86 12.39 -6.93 4.79
C ALA A 86 10.94 -7.42 4.85
N SER A 87 10.20 -7.08 5.90
CA SER A 87 8.84 -7.58 6.07
C SER A 87 7.83 -6.98 5.08
N ALA A 88 7.92 -5.68 4.77
CA ALA A 88 6.94 -5.01 3.94
C ALA A 88 7.24 -5.07 2.43
N PHE A 89 8.51 -5.09 2.03
CA PHE A 89 8.89 -4.86 0.63
C PHE A 89 9.71 -5.98 0.00
N GLN A 90 10.16 -7.01 0.75
CA GLN A 90 10.96 -8.08 0.18
C GLN A 90 10.21 -8.90 -0.88
N SER A 91 8.92 -9.15 -0.67
CA SER A 91 8.05 -9.83 -1.64
C SER A 91 7.89 -9.03 -2.93
N LEU A 92 7.90 -7.69 -2.85
CA LEU A 92 7.69 -6.79 -3.98
C LEU A 92 8.91 -6.69 -4.91
N LYS A 93 10.08 -7.17 -4.48
CA LYS A 93 11.31 -7.18 -5.31
C LYS A 93 11.10 -7.90 -6.64
N ASN A 94 10.34 -8.99 -6.64
CA ASN A 94 10.12 -9.83 -7.82
C ASN A 94 9.21 -9.19 -8.87
N VAL A 95 8.40 -8.21 -8.47
CA VAL A 95 7.51 -7.47 -9.37
C VAL A 95 8.02 -6.07 -9.70
N GLY A 96 9.20 -5.70 -9.21
CA GLY A 96 9.79 -4.38 -9.46
C GLY A 96 9.22 -3.27 -8.59
N TYR A 97 8.77 -3.60 -7.37
CA TYR A 97 8.14 -2.64 -6.45
C TYR A 97 6.95 -1.88 -7.09
N PHE A 98 6.65 -0.67 -6.60
CA PHE A 98 5.59 0.20 -7.14
C PHE A 98 6.07 1.12 -8.27
N THR A 99 7.26 0.89 -8.84
CA THR A 99 7.86 1.81 -9.82
C THR A 99 8.40 1.06 -11.03
N HIS A 100 7.93 1.45 -12.22
CA HIS A 100 8.39 0.89 -13.49
C HIS A 100 8.88 2.01 -14.40
N ALA A 101 10.11 1.88 -14.88
CA ALA A 101 10.68 2.82 -15.84
C ALA A 101 10.73 2.18 -17.24
N TYR A 102 10.51 3.00 -18.26
CA TYR A 102 10.55 2.58 -19.65
C TYR A 102 11.40 3.56 -20.46
N VAL A 103 12.19 3.04 -21.39
CA VAL A 103 12.92 3.84 -22.37
C VAL A 103 12.56 3.30 -23.75
N GLN A 104 12.02 4.16 -24.61
CA GLN A 104 11.58 3.80 -25.96
C GLN A 104 10.67 2.55 -25.97
N GLY A 105 9.72 2.48 -25.03
CA GLY A 105 8.78 1.36 -24.90
C GLY A 105 9.34 0.09 -24.26
N ARG A 106 10.65 0.00 -23.97
CA ARG A 106 11.25 -1.15 -23.30
C ARG A 106 11.35 -0.91 -21.81
N ARG A 107 10.91 -1.89 -21.01
CA ARG A 107 11.00 -1.83 -19.55
C ARG A 107 12.47 -1.88 -19.12
N LEU A 108 12.88 -0.93 -18.29
CA LEU A 108 14.18 -0.92 -17.64
C LEU A 108 14.13 -1.78 -16.37
N ARG A 109 15.19 -2.55 -16.14
CA ARG A 109 15.37 -3.31 -14.91
C ARG A 109 16.05 -2.42 -13.87
N LEU A 110 15.26 -1.88 -12.95
CA LEU A 110 15.76 -1.03 -11.86
C LEU A 110 16.39 -1.91 -10.77
N ALA A 111 17.58 -1.54 -10.30
CA ALA A 111 18.20 -2.12 -9.11
C ALA A 111 17.98 -1.17 -7.93
N SER A 112 17.58 -1.68 -6.76
CA SER A 112 17.48 -0.85 -5.56
C SER A 112 18.86 -0.68 -4.92
N ARG A 113 19.22 0.57 -4.63
CA ARG A 113 20.50 0.96 -4.02
C ARG A 113 20.22 1.49 -2.62
N ASN A 114 19.73 0.62 -1.74
CA ASN A 114 19.33 0.87 -0.34
C ASN A 114 18.10 1.80 -0.16
N ALA A 115 17.18 1.37 0.70
CA ALA A 115 16.05 2.19 1.16
C ALA A 115 16.50 3.00 2.37
N SER A 116 17.14 4.14 2.15
CA SER A 116 17.65 4.98 3.22
C SER A 116 16.97 6.35 3.20
N ALA A 117 15.69 6.39 3.62
CA ALA A 117 15.03 7.54 4.25
C ALA A 117 13.50 7.34 4.24
N LEU A 118 12.93 6.85 5.34
CA LEU A 118 11.61 7.35 5.74
C LEU A 118 11.88 8.68 6.44
N ARG A 119 11.77 9.80 5.72
CA ARG A 119 11.87 11.13 6.32
C ARG A 119 10.47 11.64 6.65
N CYS A 120 10.16 11.54 7.94
CA CYS A 120 9.11 12.23 8.72
C CYS A 120 7.70 12.40 8.12
N ALA A 121 6.72 11.94 8.91
CA ALA A 121 5.29 11.91 8.67
C ALA A 121 4.55 13.28 8.60
N THR A 122 5.24 14.42 8.49
CA THR A 122 4.58 15.74 8.34
C THR A 122 5.42 16.75 7.56
N ALA A 123 4.75 17.46 6.64
CA ALA A 123 5.34 18.44 5.71
C ALA A 123 6.02 19.65 6.38
N SER A 124 5.82 19.86 7.69
CA SER A 124 6.35 21.02 8.42
C SER A 124 7.71 20.78 9.10
N SER A 125 8.23 19.55 9.11
CA SER A 125 9.47 19.20 9.85
C SER A 125 10.72 19.03 8.97
N CYS A 126 10.57 18.91 7.65
CA CYS A 126 11.66 18.54 6.75
C CYS A 126 12.31 19.72 6.01
N ILE A 127 12.87 20.70 6.74
CA ILE A 127 13.90 21.60 6.19
C ILE A 127 15.10 21.61 7.13
N ARG A 128 15.93 20.56 7.04
CA ARG A 128 17.40 20.67 7.03
C ARG A 128 18.07 19.30 6.92
N SER A 129 18.75 19.11 5.81
CA SER A 129 20.10 18.54 5.82
C SER A 129 20.74 18.98 4.51
N GLY A 130 21.69 19.90 4.62
CA GLY A 130 22.64 20.17 3.54
C GLY A 130 23.67 19.05 3.42
#